data_AF-A0A8T6ZRG8-F1
#
_entry.id   AF-A0A8T6ZRG8-F1
#
_cell.length_a   1.000
_cell.length_b   1.000
_cell.length_c   1.000
_cell.angle_alpha   90.00
_cell.angle_beta   90.00
_cell.angle_gamma   90.00
#
_symmetry.space_group_name_H-M   'P 1'
#
loop_
_entity.id
_entity.type
_entity.pdbx_description
1 polymer ?
#
loop_
_entity_poly.entity_id
_entity_poly.type
_entity_poly.pdbx_seq_one_letter_code
_entity_poly.pdbx_strand_id
1 'polypeptide(L)'
;MTAWSFNGSLDYLASPTAVRDCATRIAELTRDGDGVFELDESRLDGVAEQVIDSIHRRYPDLDVPFHSRWRHFEIEGTDSLQRYDDATQKLTAIEIARTGLDLIIPSVLVDAGAGARWRYRTQTGACLSRSEGLGIASLEMFLA
;
A
#
# COMPACT_ATOMS: atom_id res chain seq x y z
N MET A 1 -9.27 9.28 -32.84
CA MET A 1 -8.16 9.84 -32.04
C MET A 1 -8.62 11.18 -31.45
N THR A 2 -9.36 11.14 -30.34
CA THR A 2 -9.94 12.31 -29.69
C THR A 2 -8.83 13.08 -28.96
N ALA A 3 -8.55 14.29 -29.43
CA ALA A 3 -7.52 15.16 -28.87
C ALA A 3 -7.88 15.52 -27.41
N TRP A 4 -6.88 15.35 -26.54
CA TRP A 4 -6.93 15.67 -25.12
C TRP A 4 -7.04 17.19 -24.92
N SER A 5 -8.04 17.66 -24.17
CA SER A 5 -8.04 19.01 -23.59
C SER A 5 -8.16 18.90 -22.08
N PHE A 6 -7.01 18.73 -21.42
CA PHE A 6 -6.93 18.76 -19.97
C PHE A 6 -6.65 20.19 -19.50
N ASN A 7 -7.56 20.77 -18.71
CA ASN A 7 -7.40 22.12 -18.17
C ASN A 7 -6.44 22.19 -16.96
N GLY A 8 -5.69 21.12 -16.64
CA GLY A 8 -4.52 21.24 -15.77
C GLY A 8 -4.77 21.55 -14.28
N SER A 9 -6.02 21.64 -13.80
CA SER A 9 -6.26 22.06 -12.41
C SER A 9 -5.72 21.05 -11.40
N LEU A 10 -4.88 21.51 -10.47
CA LEU A 10 -4.36 20.71 -9.36
C LEU A 10 -5.49 20.16 -8.49
N ASP A 11 -6.56 20.93 -8.29
CA ASP A 11 -7.72 20.49 -7.49
C ASP A 11 -8.42 19.29 -8.12
N TYR A 12 -8.48 19.24 -9.46
CA TYR A 12 -8.98 18.08 -10.16
C TYR A 12 -8.05 16.89 -9.97
N LEU A 13 -6.74 17.05 -10.22
CA LEU A 13 -5.76 15.95 -10.10
C LEU A 13 -5.73 15.34 -8.69
N ALA A 14 -5.95 16.15 -7.66
CA ALA A 14 -6.01 15.71 -6.27
C ALA A 14 -7.39 15.15 -5.85
N SER A 15 -8.36 15.08 -6.77
CA SER A 15 -9.73 14.64 -6.45
C SER A 15 -9.94 13.13 -6.69
N PRO A 16 -10.84 12.49 -5.93
CA PRO A 16 -11.31 11.13 -6.24
C PRO A 16 -11.95 11.01 -7.63
N THR A 17 -12.50 12.11 -8.15
CA THR A 17 -13.09 12.16 -9.50
C THR A 17 -12.03 11.90 -10.56
N ALA A 18 -10.85 12.55 -10.46
CA ALA A 18 -9.76 12.29 -11.41
C ALA A 18 -9.29 10.84 -11.41
N VAL A 19 -9.28 10.19 -10.24
CA VAL A 19 -8.97 8.76 -10.12
C VAL A 19 -10.00 7.92 -10.89
N ARG A 20 -11.30 8.19 -10.71
CA ARG A 20 -12.37 7.48 -11.43
C ARG A 20 -12.31 7.72 -12.93
N ASP A 21 -12.16 8.97 -13.36
CA ASP A 21 -12.12 9.33 -14.77
C ASP A 21 -10.94 8.67 -15.50
N CYS A 22 -9.75 8.68 -14.88
CA CYS A 22 -8.59 7.96 -15.40
C CYS A 22 -8.81 6.44 -15.45
N ALA A 23 -9.34 5.84 -14.39
CA ALA A 23 -9.58 4.39 -14.34
C ALA A 23 -10.61 3.95 -15.38
N THR A 24 -11.73 4.66 -15.50
CA THR A 24 -12.77 4.42 -16.51
C THR A 24 -12.18 4.49 -17.91
N ARG A 25 -11.37 5.50 -18.19
CA ARG A 25 -10.72 5.65 -19.49
C ARG A 25 -9.77 4.49 -19.82
N ILE A 26 -8.98 4.03 -18.84
CA ILE A 26 -8.12 2.86 -19.03
C ILE A 26 -8.97 1.62 -19.32
N ALA A 27 -10.09 1.44 -18.62
CA ALA A 27 -11.01 0.33 -18.85
C ALA A 27 -11.65 0.38 -20.25
N GLU A 28 -12.08 1.56 -20.69
CA GLU A 28 -12.62 1.79 -22.05
C GLU A 28 -11.57 1.47 -23.12
N LEU A 29 -10.35 2.01 -23.00
CA LEU A 29 -9.24 1.71 -23.92
C LEU A 29 -8.95 0.20 -23.98
N THR A 30 -9.00 -0.47 -22.83
CA THR A 30 -8.78 -1.93 -22.73
C THR A 30 -9.92 -2.69 -23.42
N ARG A 31 -11.17 -2.26 -23.25
CA ARG A 31 -12.35 -2.87 -23.89
C ARG A 31 -12.31 -2.70 -25.42
N ASP A 32 -11.81 -1.57 -25.90
CA ASP A 32 -11.68 -1.27 -27.32
C ASP A 32 -10.50 -2.01 -27.98
N GLY A 33 -9.67 -2.73 -27.20
CA GLY A 33 -8.50 -3.47 -27.69
C GLY A 33 -7.23 -2.63 -27.82
N ASP A 34 -7.26 -1.36 -27.44
CA ASP A 34 -6.13 -0.42 -27.46
C ASP A 34 -5.35 -0.40 -26.12
N GLY A 35 -5.73 -1.24 -25.16
CA GLY A 35 -5.07 -1.38 -23.87
C GLY A 35 -3.85 -2.31 -23.88
N VAL A 36 -3.15 -2.35 -22.74
CA VAL A 36 -2.03 -3.29 -22.51
C VAL A 36 -2.52 -4.66 -22.00
N PHE A 37 -3.79 -4.74 -21.62
CA PHE A 37 -4.42 -5.92 -21.05
C PHE A 37 -5.60 -6.36 -21.94
N GLU A 38 -5.99 -7.63 -21.81
CA GLU A 38 -7.28 -8.13 -22.31
C GLU A 38 -8.28 -8.15 -21.16
N LEU A 39 -9.50 -7.66 -21.39
CA LEU A 39 -10.57 -7.64 -20.39
C LEU A 39 -11.64 -8.70 -20.73
N ASP A 40 -11.74 -9.73 -19.90
CA ASP A 40 -12.85 -10.70 -19.94
C ASP A 40 -13.92 -10.31 -18.90
N GLU A 41 -14.90 -9.52 -19.35
CA GLU A 41 -15.99 -9.04 -18.47
C GLU A 41 -16.88 -10.18 -17.96
N SER A 42 -16.90 -11.34 -18.64
CA SER A 42 -17.70 -12.50 -18.21
C SER A 42 -17.21 -13.11 -16.89
N ARG A 43 -16.01 -12.75 -16.45
CA ARG A 43 -15.37 -13.25 -15.22
C ARG A 43 -15.57 -12.33 -14.01
N LEU A 44 -16.08 -11.11 -14.20
CA LEU A 44 -16.13 -10.11 -13.13
C LEU A 44 -16.92 -10.61 -11.91
N ASP A 45 -18.06 -11.26 -12.12
CA ASP A 45 -18.86 -11.83 -11.03
C ASP A 45 -18.07 -12.89 -10.24
N GLY A 46 -17.39 -13.80 -10.94
CA GLY A 46 -16.56 -14.83 -10.31
C GLY A 46 -15.33 -14.26 -9.58
N VAL A 47 -14.76 -13.16 -10.06
CA VAL A 47 -13.69 -12.44 -9.34
C VAL A 47 -14.25 -11.81 -8.06
N ALA A 48 -15.43 -11.19 -8.12
CA ALA A 48 -16.07 -10.61 -6.94
C ALA A 48 -16.35 -11.68 -5.88
N GLU A 49 -16.89 -12.84 -6.28
CA GLU A 49 -17.08 -13.99 -5.38
C GLU A 49 -15.78 -14.44 -4.70
N GLN A 50 -14.68 -14.57 -5.45
CA GLN A 50 -13.38 -14.95 -4.89
C GLN A 50 -12.85 -13.94 -3.86
N VAL A 51 -13.06 -12.64 -4.11
CA VAL A 51 -12.67 -11.58 -3.17
C VAL A 51 -13.52 -11.68 -1.90
N ILE A 52 -14.83 -11.86 -2.03
CA ILE A 52 -15.75 -12.03 -0.91
C ILE A 52 -15.38 -13.25 -0.07
N ASP A 53 -15.12 -14.39 -0.71
CA ASP A 53 -14.68 -15.62 -0.05
C ASP A 53 -13.36 -15.43 0.69
N SER A 54 -12.43 -14.67 0.11
CA SER A 54 -11.15 -14.36 0.74
C SER A 54 -11.32 -13.48 1.97
N ILE A 55 -12.23 -12.50 1.92
CA ILE A 55 -12.60 -11.65 3.05
C ILE A 55 -13.21 -12.51 4.16
N HIS A 56 -14.25 -13.30 3.88
CA HIS A 56 -14.91 -14.15 4.89
C HIS A 56 -13.97 -15.20 5.50
N ARG A 57 -13.04 -15.76 4.71
CA ARG A 57 -12.06 -16.73 5.22
C ARG A 57 -11.07 -16.07 6.19
N ARG A 58 -10.65 -14.83 5.91
CA ARG A 58 -9.64 -14.12 6.70
C ARG A 58 -10.25 -13.37 7.89
N TYR A 59 -11.47 -12.88 7.74
CA TYR A 59 -12.22 -12.06 8.69
C TYR A 59 -13.68 -12.55 8.76
N PRO A 60 -13.95 -13.67 9.45
CA PRO A 60 -15.29 -14.28 9.49
C PRO A 60 -16.37 -13.39 10.11
N ASP A 61 -15.98 -12.47 10.98
CA ASP A 61 -16.80 -11.45 11.64
C ASP A 61 -16.84 -10.11 10.89
N LEU A 62 -16.16 -10.02 9.74
CA LEU A 62 -16.02 -8.82 8.92
C LEU A 62 -15.37 -7.63 9.64
N ASP A 63 -14.68 -7.86 10.77
CA ASP A 63 -13.86 -6.84 11.44
C ASP A 63 -12.51 -6.74 10.73
N VAL A 64 -12.52 -6.10 9.55
CA VAL A 64 -11.32 -5.91 8.74
C VAL A 64 -10.51 -4.75 9.31
N PRO A 65 -9.27 -4.99 9.77
CA PRO A 65 -8.45 -3.92 10.30
C PRO A 65 -8.06 -2.91 9.23
N PHE A 66 -7.84 -1.66 9.64
CA PHE A 66 -7.26 -0.65 8.75
C PHE A 66 -5.92 -1.13 8.18
N HIS A 67 -5.85 -1.16 6.84
CA HIS A 67 -4.60 -1.38 6.14
C HIS A 67 -3.81 -0.08 6.09
N SER A 68 -2.57 -0.12 6.57
CA SER A 68 -1.64 0.99 6.49
C SER A 68 -0.21 0.46 6.50
N ARG A 69 0.78 1.35 6.27
CA ARG A 69 2.20 0.98 6.38
C ARG A 69 2.52 0.34 7.74
N TRP A 70 1.83 0.73 8.83
CA TRP A 70 2.01 0.14 10.15
C TRP A 70 1.85 -1.37 10.19
N ARG A 71 0.94 -1.95 9.37
CA ARG A 71 0.75 -3.41 9.31
C ARG A 71 2.01 -4.15 8.81
N HIS A 72 2.89 -3.48 8.07
CA HIS A 72 4.17 -4.06 7.65
C HIS A 72 5.22 -4.07 8.76
N PHE A 73 4.97 -3.41 9.89
CA PHE A 73 5.81 -3.48 11.09
C PHE A 73 5.33 -4.55 12.07
N GLU A 74 4.10 -5.07 11.90
CA GLU A 74 3.50 -6.14 12.70
C GLU A 74 3.91 -7.52 12.17
N ILE A 75 5.21 -7.80 12.11
CA ILE A 75 5.68 -9.11 11.67
C ILE A 75 5.67 -10.08 12.86
N GLU A 76 4.97 -11.21 12.68
CA GLU A 76 4.93 -12.26 13.71
C GLU A 76 6.35 -12.70 14.09
N GLY A 77 6.60 -12.76 15.40
CA GLY A 77 7.89 -13.17 15.95
C GLY A 77 8.97 -12.06 15.96
N THR A 78 8.62 -10.81 15.65
CA THR A 78 9.51 -9.64 15.87
C THR A 78 8.96 -8.70 16.95
N ASP A 79 9.86 -7.90 17.52
CA ASP A 79 9.56 -6.84 18.50
C ASP A 79 9.49 -5.45 17.82
N SER A 80 9.24 -5.43 16.51
CA SER A 80 9.37 -4.24 15.66
C SER A 80 8.57 -3.03 16.17
N LEU A 81 7.27 -3.22 16.45
CA LEU A 81 6.45 -2.14 17.01
C LEU A 81 6.85 -1.80 18.46
N GLN A 82 7.20 -2.79 19.27
CA GLN A 82 7.65 -2.54 20.65
C GLN A 82 8.90 -1.65 20.67
N ARG A 83 9.84 -1.87 19.75
CA ARG A 83 11.04 -1.03 19.63
C ARG A 83 10.70 0.42 19.26
N TYR A 84 9.69 0.62 18.42
CA TYR A 84 9.20 1.97 18.11
C TYR A 84 8.53 2.62 19.33
N ASP A 85 7.70 1.88 20.04
CA ASP A 85 7.03 2.36 21.25
C ASP A 85 8.06 2.71 22.34
N ASP A 86 9.06 1.87 22.56
CA ASP A 86 10.14 2.11 23.51
C ASP A 86 10.97 3.36 23.13
N ALA A 87 11.25 3.55 21.84
CA ALA A 87 11.97 4.73 21.34
C ALA A 87 11.17 6.02 21.51
N THR A 88 9.84 5.93 21.49
CA THR A 88 8.94 7.09 21.55
C THR A 88 8.24 7.28 22.90
N GLN A 89 8.47 6.39 23.88
CA GLN A 89 7.74 6.34 25.16
C GLN A 89 7.74 7.65 25.98
N LYS A 90 8.75 8.51 25.80
CA LYS A 90 8.90 9.79 26.52
C LYS A 90 8.34 10.99 25.75
N LEU A 91 7.89 10.78 24.52
CA LEU A 91 7.37 11.82 23.67
C LEU A 91 5.92 12.16 24.02
N THR A 92 5.51 13.38 23.71
CA THR A 92 4.11 13.77 23.78
C THR A 92 3.33 13.12 22.63
N ALA A 93 2.00 13.02 22.74
CA ALA A 93 1.15 12.45 21.69
C ALA A 93 1.34 13.12 20.31
N ILE A 94 1.56 14.45 20.28
CA ILE A 94 1.80 15.16 19.02
C ILE A 94 3.17 14.82 18.41
N GLU A 95 4.19 14.63 19.24
CA GLU A 95 5.51 14.23 18.77
C GLU A 95 5.53 12.77 18.30
N ILE A 96 4.82 11.86 18.98
CA ILE A 96 4.60 10.49 18.49
C ILE A 96 3.97 10.51 17.09
N ALA A 97 2.93 11.33 16.89
CA ALA A 97 2.28 11.45 15.59
C ALA A 97 3.25 11.99 14.51
N ARG A 98 4.05 13.02 14.81
CA ARG A 98 5.06 13.56 13.90
C ARG A 98 6.13 12.54 13.54
N THR A 99 6.72 11.90 14.55
CA THR A 99 7.70 10.82 14.37
C THR A 99 7.14 9.67 13.54
N GLY A 100 5.87 9.32 13.74
CA GLY A 100 5.17 8.31 12.93
C GLY A 100 5.06 8.72 11.46
N LEU A 101 4.72 9.98 11.17
CA LEU A 101 4.69 10.49 9.80
C LEU A 101 6.08 10.47 9.14
N ASP A 102 7.11 10.88 9.88
CA ASP A 102 8.50 10.89 9.41
C ASP A 102 9.03 9.47 9.11
N LEU A 103 8.52 8.45 9.80
CA LEU A 103 8.80 7.05 9.48
C LEU A 103 7.99 6.55 8.27
N ILE A 104 6.68 6.78 8.26
CA ILE A 104 5.76 6.16 7.28
C ILE A 104 5.96 6.73 5.89
N ILE A 105 6.09 8.05 5.75
CA ILE A 105 6.10 8.70 4.43
C ILE A 105 7.30 8.19 3.60
N PRO A 106 8.56 8.23 4.09
CA PRO A 106 9.68 7.65 3.37
C PRO A 106 9.52 6.15 3.12
N SER A 107 9.02 5.40 4.11
CA SER A 107 8.81 3.96 3.96
C SER A 107 7.84 3.60 2.83
N VAL A 108 6.76 4.38 2.66
CA VAL A 108 5.81 4.22 1.56
C VAL A 108 6.44 4.61 0.22
N LEU A 109 7.20 5.71 0.17
CA LEU A 109 7.81 6.19 -1.07
C LEU A 109 8.87 5.23 -1.62
N VAL A 110 9.69 4.62 -0.76
CA VAL A 110 10.71 3.65 -1.20
C VAL A 110 10.06 2.35 -1.72
N ASP A 111 8.93 1.95 -1.16
CA ASP A 111 8.19 0.75 -1.59
C ASP A 111 7.70 0.84 -3.05
N ALA A 112 7.33 2.05 -3.50
CA ALA A 112 6.85 2.28 -4.85
C ALA A 112 7.91 2.05 -5.95
N GLY A 113 9.19 1.85 -5.62
CA GLY A 113 10.28 1.75 -6.61
C GLY A 113 11.21 0.53 -6.51
N ALA A 114 11.12 -0.28 -5.44
CA ALA A 114 12.12 -1.31 -5.16
C ALA A 114 12.03 -2.55 -6.06
N GLY A 115 10.83 -2.87 -6.56
CA GLY A 115 10.57 -4.01 -7.43
C GLY A 115 10.62 -5.39 -6.73
N ALA A 116 10.10 -6.42 -7.41
CA ALA A 116 9.84 -7.73 -6.80
C ALA A 116 11.08 -8.56 -6.40
N ARG A 117 12.28 -8.17 -6.83
CA ARG A 117 13.54 -8.87 -6.50
C ARG A 117 14.19 -8.37 -5.23
N TRP A 118 13.74 -7.23 -4.70
CA TRP A 118 14.35 -6.64 -3.52
C TRP A 118 14.12 -7.52 -2.28
N ARG A 119 15.15 -7.62 -1.41
CA ARG A 119 15.15 -8.44 -0.21
C ARG A 119 15.85 -7.70 0.93
N TYR A 120 15.33 -7.88 2.14
CA TYR A 120 15.97 -7.46 3.38
C TYR A 120 16.38 -8.66 4.21
N ARG A 121 17.51 -8.56 4.91
CA ARG A 121 17.88 -9.50 5.96
C ARG A 121 17.85 -8.75 7.29
N THR A 122 16.95 -9.15 8.17
CA THR A 122 16.82 -8.56 9.51
C THR A 122 18.03 -8.91 10.37
N GLN A 123 18.21 -8.20 11.49
CA GLN A 123 19.25 -8.52 12.47
C GLN A 123 19.10 -9.93 13.06
N THR A 124 17.87 -10.45 13.14
CA THR A 124 17.56 -11.83 13.56
C THR A 124 17.82 -12.88 12.47
N GLY A 125 18.26 -12.46 11.28
CA GLY A 125 18.62 -13.34 10.17
C GLY A 125 17.47 -13.70 9.22
N ALA A 126 16.23 -13.27 9.53
CA ALA A 126 15.07 -13.50 8.69
C ALA A 126 15.21 -12.75 7.34
N CYS A 127 14.82 -13.40 6.25
CA CYS A 127 14.88 -12.79 4.92
C CYS A 127 13.47 -12.41 4.47
N LEU A 128 13.20 -11.11 4.42
CA LEU A 128 11.93 -10.54 4.00
C LEU A 128 12.04 -10.00 2.57
N SER A 129 10.90 -9.87 1.89
CA SER A 129 10.83 -9.38 0.52
C SER A 129 9.67 -8.40 0.37
N ARG A 130 9.63 -7.68 -0.76
CA ARG A 130 8.52 -6.78 -1.11
C ARG A 130 8.24 -5.75 0.01
N SER A 131 6.98 -5.35 0.13
CA SER A 131 6.50 -4.31 1.04
C SER A 131 6.76 -4.62 2.52
N GLU A 132 6.72 -5.89 2.92
CA GLU A 132 7.04 -6.33 4.28
C GLU A 132 8.52 -6.09 4.61
N GLY A 133 9.42 -6.51 3.72
CA GLY A 133 10.85 -6.30 3.94
C GLY A 133 11.24 -4.83 3.90
N LEU A 134 10.62 -4.05 3.02
CA LEU A 134 10.85 -2.61 2.94
C LEU A 134 10.30 -1.87 4.16
N GLY A 135 9.16 -2.31 4.69
CA GLY A 135 8.64 -1.83 5.97
C GLY A 135 9.67 -2.00 7.08
N ILE A 136 10.14 -3.22 7.31
CA ILE A 136 11.13 -3.49 8.37
C ILE A 136 12.46 -2.79 8.13
N ALA A 137 12.98 -2.77 6.90
CA ALA A 137 14.21 -2.05 6.61
C ALA A 137 14.09 -0.55 6.90
N SER A 138 12.96 0.05 6.55
CA SER A 138 12.69 1.47 6.83
C SER A 138 12.62 1.73 8.33
N LEU A 139 11.94 0.87 9.09
CA LEU A 139 11.86 0.96 10.54
C LEU A 139 13.23 0.79 11.20
N GLU A 140 14.01 -0.22 10.80
CA GLU A 140 15.35 -0.46 11.35
C GLU A 140 16.30 0.69 11.01
N MET A 141 16.23 1.25 9.80
CA MET A 141 16.98 2.46 9.43
C MET A 141 16.59 3.66 10.31
N PHE A 142 15.29 3.82 10.58
CA PHE A 142 14.77 4.95 11.35
C PHE A 142 15.12 4.88 12.84
N LEU A 143 15.26 3.67 13.38
CA LEU A 143 15.61 3.42 14.78
C LEU A 143 17.12 3.28 15.05
N ALA A 144 17.96 3.28 13.99
CA ALA A 144 19.42 3.17 14.09
C ALA A 144 20.08 4.50 14.50
#